data_AF-W6TIL1-F1
#
_entry.id   AF-W6TIL1-F1
#
_cell.length_a   1.000
_cell.length_b   1.000
_cell.length_c   1.000
_cell.angle_alpha   90.00
_cell.angle_beta   90.00
_cell.angle_gamma   90.00
#
_symmetry.space_group_name_H-M   'P 1'
#
loop_
_entity.id
_entity.type
_entity.pdbx_description
1 polymer ?
#
loop_
_entity_poly.entity_id
_entity_poly.type
_entity_poly.pdbx_seq_one_letter_code
_entity_poly.pdbx_strand_id
1 'polypeptide(L)'
;MKNLPLKKEQIKKISQFFNNDIQYFKIMLKKYPKIPIKNIKYKISSNINLKILIGDAKDKLKELPKYIDYWFLDGFTPSKNIRMWNKEIFTIISQKSKTGTKLSTFSSARIVKDGLKLANFNYLKIKGFNNKRHMLVAQKE
;
A
#
# COMPACT_ATOMS: atom_id res chain seq x y z
N MET A 1 17.02 1.70 4.61
CA MET A 1 16.91 0.52 3.71
C MET A 1 16.69 1.03 2.29
N LYS A 2 17.43 0.53 1.29
CA LYS A 2 17.14 0.83 -0.12
C LYS A 2 15.80 0.17 -0.47
N ASN A 3 14.80 0.98 -0.85
CA ASN A 3 13.49 0.53 -1.33
C ASN A 3 13.63 -0.05 -2.74
N LEU A 4 14.24 -1.23 -2.85
CA LEU A 4 14.29 -1.96 -4.11
C LEU A 4 13.18 -3.01 -4.10
N PRO A 5 12.38 -3.11 -5.15
CA PRO A 5 11.39 -4.18 -5.25
C PRO A 5 12.09 -5.54 -5.22
N LEU A 6 11.40 -6.55 -4.71
CA LEU A 6 11.94 -7.90 -4.59
C LEU A 6 12.38 -8.45 -5.96
N LYS A 7 13.49 -9.16 -5.99
CA LYS A 7 13.94 -9.88 -7.20
C LYS A 7 12.94 -11.01 -7.51
N LYS A 8 12.81 -11.34 -8.80
CA LYS A 8 11.95 -12.44 -9.28
C LYS A 8 12.12 -13.75 -8.49
N GLU A 9 13.36 -14.13 -8.20
CA GLU A 9 13.67 -15.35 -7.44
C GLU A 9 13.24 -15.28 -5.97
N GLN A 10 13.28 -14.10 -5.34
CA GLN A 10 12.78 -13.92 -3.97
C GLN A 10 11.26 -14.07 -3.93
N ILE A 11 10.56 -13.49 -4.91
CA ILE A 11 9.10 -13.61 -5.03
C ILE A 11 8.70 -15.07 -5.26
N LYS A 12 9.44 -15.82 -6.10
CA LYS A 12 9.20 -17.26 -6.28
C LYS A 12 9.31 -18.04 -4.97
N LYS A 13 10.36 -17.80 -4.18
CA LYS A 13 10.52 -18.44 -2.86
C LYS A 13 9.37 -18.10 -1.92
N ILE A 14 8.96 -16.83 -1.87
CA ILE A 14 7.83 -16.40 -1.04
C ILE A 14 6.52 -17.07 -1.50
N SER A 15 6.30 -17.21 -2.81
CA SER A 15 5.06 -17.79 -3.34
C SER A 15 4.80 -19.23 -2.89
N GLN A 16 5.83 -19.97 -2.48
CA GLN A 16 5.71 -21.34 -1.97
C GLN A 16 4.96 -21.41 -0.62
N PHE A 17 4.87 -20.30 0.11
CA PHE A 17 4.07 -20.22 1.34
C PHE A 17 2.58 -19.95 1.08
N PHE A 18 2.20 -19.68 -0.18
CA PHE A 18 0.83 -19.28 -0.58
C PHE A 18 0.24 -20.29 -1.57
N ASN A 19 0.12 -21.56 -1.15
CA ASN A 19 -0.29 -22.66 -2.03
C ASN A 19 -1.64 -22.40 -2.73
N ASN A 20 -2.63 -21.87 -2.02
CA ASN A 20 -3.96 -21.58 -2.57
C ASN A 20 -3.96 -20.42 -3.58
N ASP A 21 -2.95 -19.54 -3.51
CA ASP A 21 -2.86 -18.32 -4.32
C ASP A 21 -1.75 -18.38 -5.38
N ILE A 22 -1.07 -19.54 -5.51
CA ILE A 22 0.13 -19.68 -6.34
C ILE A 22 -0.10 -19.32 -7.82
N GLN A 23 -1.34 -19.48 -8.30
CA GLN A 23 -1.74 -19.07 -9.65
C GLN A 23 -1.55 -17.56 -9.89
N TYR A 24 -1.84 -16.70 -8.91
CA TYR A 24 -1.68 -15.26 -9.04
C TYR A 24 -0.21 -14.87 -9.10
N PHE A 25 0.63 -15.55 -8.31
CA PHE A 25 2.09 -15.40 -8.40
C PHE A 25 2.62 -15.81 -9.77
N LYS A 26 2.13 -16.91 -10.35
CA LYS A 26 2.50 -17.34 -11.71
C LYS A 26 2.16 -16.29 -12.77
N ILE A 27 0.95 -15.72 -12.72
CA ILE A 27 0.51 -14.66 -13.64
C ILE A 27 1.42 -13.42 -13.52
N MET A 28 1.66 -12.96 -12.28
CA MET A 28 2.51 -11.79 -12.03
C MET A 28 3.97 -12.03 -12.47
N LEU A 29 4.55 -13.19 -12.12
CA LEU A 29 5.94 -13.54 -12.40
C LEU A 29 6.22 -13.72 -13.90
N LYS A 30 5.21 -14.03 -14.73
CA LYS A 30 5.37 -14.18 -16.18
C LYS A 30 5.94 -12.92 -16.83
N LYS A 31 5.49 -11.73 -16.42
CA LYS A 31 5.97 -10.43 -16.94
C LYS A 31 6.85 -9.63 -15.96
N TYR A 32 7.16 -10.20 -14.80
CA TYR A 32 8.00 -9.50 -13.82
C TYR A 32 9.46 -9.43 -14.32
N PRO A 33 10.05 -8.23 -14.44
CA PRO A 33 11.40 -8.06 -14.97
C PRO A 33 12.45 -8.60 -14.00
N LYS A 34 13.63 -8.96 -14.53
CA LYS A 34 14.77 -9.38 -13.70
C LYS A 34 15.22 -8.26 -12.75
N ILE A 35 15.15 -7.02 -13.22
CA ILE A 35 15.39 -5.80 -12.43
C ILE A 35 14.21 -4.84 -12.65
N PRO A 36 13.34 -4.64 -11.64
CA PRO A 36 12.20 -3.74 -11.74
C PRO A 36 12.67 -2.29 -11.59
N ILE A 37 12.88 -1.61 -12.71
CA ILE A 37 13.29 -0.19 -12.78
C ILE A 37 12.19 0.74 -13.29
N LYS A 38 11.13 0.19 -13.90
CA LYS A 38 10.01 0.94 -14.50
C LYS A 38 8.68 0.42 -13.95
N ASN A 39 7.66 1.27 -13.98
CA ASN A 39 6.28 0.89 -13.64
C ASN A 39 5.83 -0.32 -14.45
N ILE A 40 5.06 -1.21 -13.83
CA ILE A 40 4.59 -2.46 -14.43
C ILE A 40 3.07 -2.46 -14.44
N LYS A 41 2.47 -2.95 -15.52
CA LYS A 41 1.01 -3.11 -15.67
C LYS A 41 0.68 -4.56 -15.99
N TYR A 42 -0.29 -5.11 -15.28
CA TYR A 42 -0.84 -6.45 -15.49
C TYR A 42 -2.34 -6.37 -15.66
N LYS A 43 -2.86 -7.08 -16.66
CA LYS A 43 -4.27 -7.48 -16.71
C LYS A 43 -4.35 -8.87 -16.11
N ILE A 44 -4.91 -8.98 -14.90
CA ILE A 44 -5.02 -10.25 -14.16
C ILE A 44 -6.23 -11.04 -14.67
N SER A 45 -7.34 -10.35 -14.96
CA SER A 45 -8.56 -10.90 -15.57
C SER A 45 -9.23 -9.85 -16.48
N SER A 46 -10.45 -10.11 -16.96
CA SER A 46 -11.25 -9.12 -17.71
C SER A 46 -11.54 -7.84 -16.91
N ASN A 47 -11.74 -7.98 -15.59
CA ASN A 47 -12.15 -6.92 -14.67
C ASN A 47 -11.09 -6.54 -13.62
N ILE A 48 -9.94 -7.21 -13.57
CA ILE A 48 -8.88 -6.94 -12.59
C ILE A 48 -7.59 -6.51 -13.31
N ASN A 49 -7.13 -5.30 -12.97
CA ASN A 49 -5.88 -4.74 -13.43
C ASN A 49 -4.98 -4.39 -12.24
N LEU A 50 -3.70 -4.71 -12.33
CA LEU A 50 -2.69 -4.37 -11.33
C LEU A 50 -1.65 -3.44 -11.94
N LYS A 51 -1.42 -2.28 -11.31
CA LYS A 51 -0.32 -1.37 -11.63
C LYS A 51 0.66 -1.36 -10.46
N ILE A 52 1.91 -1.74 -10.72
CA ILE A 52 3.00 -1.65 -9.75
C ILE A 52 3.82 -0.42 -10.11
N LEU A 53 3.81 0.58 -9.22
CA LEU A 53 4.60 1.80 -9.39
C LEU A 53 5.96 1.62 -8.74
N ILE A 54 7.02 1.78 -9.52
CA ILE A 54 8.40 1.59 -9.06
C ILE A 54 9.04 2.96 -8.84
N GLY A 55 9.46 3.23 -7.61
CA GLY A 55 10.11 4.48 -7.20
C GLY A 55 9.73 4.88 -5.78
N ASP A 56 10.07 6.11 -5.40
CA ASP A 56 9.67 6.68 -4.12
C ASP A 56 8.14 6.85 -4.05
N ALA A 57 7.54 6.46 -2.93
CA ALA A 57 6.10 6.50 -2.75
C ALA A 57 5.53 7.91 -2.93
N LYS A 58 6.25 8.94 -2.47
CA LYS A 58 5.82 10.34 -2.58
C LYS A 58 5.60 10.76 -4.02
N ASP A 59 6.51 10.37 -4.90
CA ASP A 59 6.44 10.74 -6.31
C ASP A 59 5.42 9.87 -7.04
N LYS A 60 5.41 8.56 -6.74
CA LYS A 60 4.52 7.60 -7.39
C LYS A 60 3.05 7.80 -7.04
N LEU A 61 2.71 8.19 -5.81
CA LEU A 61 1.33 8.49 -5.43
C LEU A 61 0.72 9.63 -6.26
N LYS A 62 1.53 10.59 -6.73
CA LYS A 62 1.07 11.68 -7.59
C LYS A 62 0.58 11.18 -8.95
N GLU A 63 1.07 10.04 -9.43
CA GLU A 63 0.68 9.39 -10.69
C GLU A 63 -0.65 8.61 -10.60
N LEU A 64 -1.21 8.43 -9.40
CA LEU A 64 -2.46 7.70 -9.22
C LEU A 64 -3.68 8.50 -9.74
N PRO A 65 -4.75 7.83 -10.18
CA PRO A 65 -6.00 8.52 -10.50
C PRO A 65 -6.57 9.19 -9.24
N LYS A 66 -7.44 10.18 -9.46
CA LYS A 66 -8.29 10.71 -8.39
C LYS A 66 -9.41 9.70 -8.07
N TYR A 67 -10.10 9.95 -6.96
CA TYR A 67 -11.29 9.20 -6.52
C TYR A 67 -11.03 7.75 -6.11
N ILE A 68 -9.89 7.49 -5.47
CA ILE A 68 -9.57 6.17 -4.90
C ILE A 68 -10.63 5.78 -3.86
N ASP A 69 -11.23 4.60 -4.01
CA ASP A 69 -12.27 4.11 -3.08
C ASP A 69 -11.70 3.57 -1.77
N TYR A 70 -10.54 2.91 -1.82
CA TYR A 70 -9.94 2.26 -0.66
C TYR A 70 -8.41 2.36 -0.66
N TRP A 71 -7.84 2.66 0.50
CA TRP A 71 -6.39 2.63 0.74
C TRP A 71 -6.00 1.51 1.70
N PHE A 72 -5.03 0.70 1.29
CA PHE A 72 -4.28 -0.16 2.20
C PHE A 72 -2.95 0.52 2.50
N LEU A 73 -2.86 1.20 3.64
CA LEU A 73 -1.66 1.94 4.02
C LEU A 73 -0.72 1.00 4.79
N ASP A 74 0.15 0.33 4.05
CA ASP A 74 1.05 -0.70 4.54
C ASP A 74 2.52 -0.48 4.12
N GLY A 75 3.44 -0.91 4.97
CA GLY A 75 4.87 -0.73 4.83
C GLY A 75 5.60 -1.04 6.14
N PHE A 76 6.87 -0.69 6.25
CA PHE A 76 7.58 -0.87 7.51
C PHE A 76 6.98 -0.01 8.63
N THR A 77 7.11 -0.47 9.87
CA THR A 77 6.68 0.24 11.08
C THR A 77 7.13 1.71 11.04
N PRO A 78 6.31 2.68 11.46
CA PRO A 78 6.64 4.10 11.27
C PRO A 78 8.01 4.54 11.79
N SER A 79 8.45 4.01 12.92
CA SER A 79 9.78 4.27 13.49
C SER A 79 10.94 3.84 12.58
N LYS A 80 10.72 2.89 11.66
CA LYS A 80 11.73 2.38 10.73
C LYS A 80 11.64 2.99 9.32
N ASN A 81 10.58 3.75 9.01
CA ASN A 81 10.35 4.30 7.67
C ASN A 81 9.66 5.67 7.67
N ILE A 82 10.25 6.65 8.35
CA ILE A 82 9.70 8.00 8.45
C ILE A 82 9.35 8.64 7.09
N ARG A 83 10.07 8.26 6.03
CA ARG A 83 9.85 8.75 4.66
C ARG A 83 8.47 8.38 4.11
N MET A 84 7.93 7.23 4.50
CA MET A 84 6.59 6.82 4.10
C MET A 84 5.51 7.49 4.98
N TRP A 85 5.81 7.71 6.25
CA TRP A 85 4.84 8.20 7.23
C TRP A 85 5.08 9.67 7.51
N ASN A 86 4.76 10.53 6.53
CA ASN A 86 4.94 11.97 6.65
C ASN A 86 3.73 12.75 6.12
N LYS A 87 3.67 14.04 6.47
CA LYS A 87 2.57 14.95 6.12
C LYS A 87 2.28 14.97 4.61
N GLU A 88 3.30 15.03 3.77
CA GLU A 88 3.13 15.12 2.31
C GLU A 88 2.44 13.87 1.74
N ILE A 89 2.79 12.67 2.23
CA ILE A 89 2.13 11.43 1.83
C ILE A 89 0.63 11.46 2.19
N PHE A 90 0.30 11.88 3.41
CA PHE A 90 -1.10 11.99 3.85
C PHE A 90 -1.87 13.06 3.06
N THR A 91 -1.24 14.18 2.71
CA THR A 91 -1.83 15.20 1.83
C THR A 91 -2.16 14.62 0.46
N ILE A 92 -1.23 13.89 -0.16
CA ILE A 92 -1.48 13.25 -1.48
C ILE A 92 -2.61 12.21 -1.36
N ILE A 93 -2.61 11.39 -0.31
CA ILE A 93 -3.70 10.43 -0.04
C ILE A 93 -5.03 11.15 0.02
N SER A 94 -5.13 12.25 0.77
CA SER A 94 -6.37 13.04 0.83
C SER A 94 -6.78 13.55 -0.55
N GLN A 95 -5.87 14.19 -1.31
CA GLN A 95 -6.16 14.75 -2.62
C GLN A 95 -6.62 13.71 -3.65
N LYS A 96 -6.15 12.46 -3.52
CA LYS A 96 -6.53 11.35 -4.39
C LYS A 96 -7.80 10.62 -3.93
N SER A 97 -8.32 10.95 -2.74
CA SER A 97 -9.51 10.33 -2.13
C SER A 97 -10.77 11.18 -2.33
N LYS A 98 -11.92 10.53 -2.47
CA LYS A 98 -13.26 11.16 -2.43
C LYS A 98 -13.89 11.06 -1.04
N THR A 99 -14.93 11.83 -0.77
CA THR A 99 -15.79 11.60 0.40
C THR A 99 -16.26 10.15 0.40
N GLY A 100 -16.20 9.52 1.57
CA GLY A 100 -16.52 8.11 1.75
C GLY A 100 -15.39 7.13 1.43
N THR A 101 -14.24 7.58 0.89
CA THR A 101 -13.05 6.73 0.73
C THR A 101 -12.67 6.10 2.05
N LYS A 102 -12.38 4.79 2.06
CA LYS A 102 -11.95 4.07 3.25
C LYS A 102 -10.45 3.85 3.26
N LEU A 103 -9.87 3.68 4.44
CA LEU A 103 -8.46 3.39 4.64
C LEU A 103 -8.29 2.39 5.78
N SER A 104 -7.36 1.45 5.64
CA SER A 104 -6.91 0.61 6.75
C SER A 104 -5.39 0.57 6.85
N THR A 105 -4.89 0.43 8.08
CA THR A 105 -3.46 0.28 8.35
C THR A 105 -3.22 -0.50 9.63
N PHE A 106 -2.16 -1.30 9.65
CA PHE A 106 -1.76 -2.05 10.84
C PHE A 106 -1.26 -1.14 11.98
N SER A 107 -0.87 0.10 11.67
CA SER A 107 -0.18 0.99 12.60
C SER A 107 -1.14 1.90 13.35
N SER A 108 -1.02 1.94 14.68
CA SER A 108 -1.76 2.86 15.56
C SER A 108 -0.90 4.00 16.12
N ALA A 109 0.29 4.21 15.54
CA ALA A 109 1.23 5.23 15.96
C ALA A 109 0.67 6.66 15.84
N ARG A 110 1.16 7.58 16.67
CA ARG A 110 0.70 8.98 16.70
C ARG A 110 0.82 9.68 15.35
N ILE A 111 1.97 9.55 14.68
CA ILE A 111 2.20 10.15 13.35
C ILE A 111 1.18 9.72 12.29
N VAL A 112 0.68 8.49 12.40
CA VAL A 112 -0.34 7.96 11.47
C VAL A 112 -1.70 8.57 11.79
N LYS A 113 -2.09 8.59 13.07
CA LYS A 113 -3.35 9.22 13.51
C LYS A 113 -3.41 10.71 13.17
N ASP A 114 -2.32 11.42 13.40
CA ASP A 114 -2.22 12.85 13.12
C ASP A 114 -2.25 13.09 11.60
N GLY A 115 -1.57 12.26 10.83
CA GLY A 115 -1.63 12.28 9.36
C GLY A 115 -3.03 12.03 8.80
N LEU A 116 -3.76 11.04 9.35
CA LEU A 116 -5.14 10.76 8.94
C LEU A 116 -6.08 11.94 9.24
N LYS A 117 -5.97 12.54 10.43
CA LYS A 117 -6.73 13.75 10.77
C LYS A 117 -6.45 14.90 9.81
N LEU A 118 -5.18 15.18 9.54
CA LEU A 118 -4.77 16.20 8.57
C LEU A 118 -5.26 15.91 7.14
N ALA A 119 -5.54 14.66 6.82
CA ALA A 119 -6.05 14.22 5.53
C ALA A 119 -7.59 14.18 5.45
N ASN A 120 -8.30 14.70 6.46
CA ASN A 120 -9.76 14.63 6.61
C ASN A 120 -10.30 13.20 6.65
N PHE A 121 -9.55 12.29 7.28
CA PHE A 121 -10.01 10.95 7.60
C PHE A 121 -10.39 10.86 9.08
N ASN A 122 -11.63 10.46 9.32
CA ASN A 122 -12.05 10.00 10.64
C ASN A 122 -11.58 8.58 10.85
N TYR A 123 -10.70 8.37 11.82
CA TYR A 123 -10.20 7.04 12.15
C TYR A 123 -10.88 6.46 13.40
N LEU A 124 -10.98 5.14 13.43
CA LEU A 124 -11.35 4.35 14.58
C LEU A 124 -10.19 3.41 14.95
N LYS A 125 -9.92 3.29 16.25
CA LYS A 125 -9.04 2.25 16.77
C LYS A 125 -9.85 0.97 16.93
N ILE A 126 -9.43 -0.09 16.26
CA ILE A 126 -10.04 -1.41 16.36
C ILE A 126 -9.01 -2.43 16.86
N LYS A 127 -9.49 -3.60 17.31
CA LYS A 127 -8.62 -4.71 17.73
C LYS A 127 -7.66 -5.07 16.59
N GLY A 128 -6.37 -5.13 16.90
CA GLY A 128 -5.37 -5.55 15.92
C GLY A 128 -5.40 -7.05 15.66
N PHE A 129 -4.78 -7.47 14.56
CA PHE A 129 -4.64 -8.89 14.24
C PHE A 129 -3.54 -9.55 15.10
N ASN A 130 -3.78 -10.79 15.53
CA ASN A 130 -2.89 -11.57 16.38
C ASN A 130 -2.51 -10.80 17.66
N ASN A 131 -1.22 -10.72 18.02
CA ASN A 131 -0.75 -10.03 19.24
C ASN A 131 -0.80 -8.50 19.17
N LYS A 132 -1.25 -7.89 18.06
CA LYS A 132 -1.35 -6.43 17.97
C LYS A 132 -2.57 -5.95 18.76
N ARG A 133 -2.32 -5.08 19.75
CA ARG A 133 -3.40 -4.47 20.55
C ARG A 133 -4.39 -3.68 19.69
N HIS A 134 -3.89 -2.82 18.80
CA HIS A 134 -4.74 -1.94 17.98
C HIS A 134 -4.22 -1.78 16.56
N MET A 135 -5.16 -1.68 15.62
CA MET A 135 -4.96 -1.18 14.26
C MET A 135 -5.97 -0.06 13.97
N LEU A 136 -5.82 0.62 12.82
CA LEU A 136 -6.70 1.73 12.44
C LEU A 136 -7.49 1.37 11.17
N VAL A 137 -8.77 1.74 11.20
CA VAL A 137 -9.61 1.91 10.02
C VAL A 137 -10.07 3.36 9.98
N ALA A 138 -10.26 3.92 8.80
CA ALA A 138 -10.68 5.29 8.65
C ALA A 138 -11.58 5.49 7.43
N GLN A 139 -12.36 6.56 7.46
CA GLN A 139 -13.19 6.99 6.34
C GLN A 139 -13.01 8.50 6.13
N LYS A 140 -12.91 8.90 4.87
CA LYS A 140 -12.80 10.31 4.48
C LYS A 140 -14.16 10.98 4.57
N GLU A 141 -14.19 12.14 5.22
CA GLU A 141 -15.33 13.07 5.19
C GLU A 141 -15.32 13.91 3.90
#